data_AF-A0A968VFX0-F1
#
_entry.id   AF-A0A968VFX0-F1
#
_cell.length_a   1.000
_cell.length_b   1.000
_cell.length_c   1.000
_cell.angle_alpha   90.00
_cell.angle_beta   90.00
_cell.angle_gamma   90.00
#
_symmetry.space_group_name_H-M   'P 1'
#
loop_
_entity.id
_entity.type
_entity.pdbx_description
1 polymer ?
#
loop_
_entity_poly.entity_id
_entity_poly.type
_entity_poly.pdbx_seq_one_letter_code
_entity_poly.pdbx_strand_id
1 'polypeptide(L)'
;MQKYAQDQSLSQNKVISTDPPYYDNIGYADLSDFFYVWLRRSLKDIYPDLFATLSTPKTEELVATPYRHGSKEKAEKFFLTGMTQAMQQLAKQSHPAFPVTIYYAFKQSETKTASGTASTGWETFLDAVIKAGFSITGTWPMRTELGNRMIGMGSNALASSIVLVCRPRPSDAPNVSRREFLNALKRELPPALTYLQRSNIAPVDLQQTAIGPGMGVFTRYTQVLDTQGIPLTVREALTLINQILDETLADQEGDFDPATRWALAWFDQYGFAEGPYGDAETLSKAKNTALNALTNLLTSKSGKVQLLRPQQLPPIPTTSPENLGDWFILHHLIHALDHGEEATAKLVAHLGSQCDTARELAYRLYTLCERKKRAAEALAYNSLVQSWPEILRLAQNLKREDPVQLELT
;
A
#
# COMPACT_ATOMS: atom_id res chain seq x y z
N MET A 1 -4.95 36.99 -1.86
CA MET A 1 -4.17 37.24 -0.65
C MET A 1 -3.96 35.90 0.05
N GLN A 2 -2.71 35.46 0.19
CA GLN A 2 -2.35 34.20 0.85
C GLN A 2 -2.62 34.34 2.36
N LYS A 3 -3.10 33.27 3.01
CA LYS A 3 -3.36 33.24 4.46
C LYS A 3 -2.73 31.98 5.05
N TYR A 4 -2.27 32.07 6.30
CA TYR A 4 -1.74 30.92 7.02
C TYR A 4 -2.83 29.90 7.32
N ALA A 5 -2.54 28.62 7.08
CA ALA A 5 -3.50 27.53 7.29
C ALA A 5 -4.01 27.45 8.75
N GLN A 6 -3.19 27.91 9.70
CA GLN A 6 -3.48 27.91 11.14
C GLN A 6 -4.50 29.00 11.57
N ASP A 7 -4.66 30.06 10.77
CA ASP A 7 -5.45 31.26 11.14
C ASP A 7 -6.45 31.71 10.06
N GLN A 8 -6.51 31.00 8.93
CA GLN A 8 -7.38 31.37 7.81
C GLN A 8 -8.87 31.15 8.15
N SER A 9 -9.76 31.97 7.57
CA SER A 9 -11.23 31.80 7.59
C SER A 9 -11.82 31.48 6.21
N LEU A 10 -10.95 31.31 5.20
CA LEU A 10 -11.30 31.01 3.82
C LEU A 10 -12.04 29.67 3.67
N SER A 11 -11.80 28.71 4.56
CA SER A 11 -12.35 27.34 4.47
C SER A 11 -13.76 27.21 5.04
N GLN A 12 -14.33 28.27 5.65
CA GLN A 12 -15.63 28.23 6.30
C GLN A 12 -16.74 27.75 5.35
N ASN A 13 -17.44 26.69 5.75
CA ASN A 13 -18.52 26.01 5.04
C ASN A 13 -18.14 25.59 3.60
N LYS A 14 -16.87 25.24 3.37
CA LYS A 14 -16.42 24.73 2.06
C LYS A 14 -16.19 23.23 2.06
N VAL A 15 -16.22 22.66 0.86
CA VAL A 15 -15.64 21.34 0.60
C VAL A 15 -14.12 21.51 0.59
N ILE A 16 -13.41 20.72 1.39
CA ILE A 16 -11.96 20.84 1.56
C ILE A 16 -11.29 19.62 0.94
N SER A 17 -10.41 19.87 -0.02
CA SER A 17 -9.50 18.90 -0.60
C SER A 17 -8.11 19.52 -0.63
N THR A 18 -7.16 18.96 0.11
CA THR A 18 -5.86 19.61 0.37
C THR A 18 -4.70 18.63 0.37
N ASP A 19 -3.51 19.15 0.08
CA ASP A 19 -2.24 18.43 0.10
C ASP A 19 -1.26 19.15 1.05
N PRO A 20 -1.20 18.77 2.34
CA PRO A 20 -0.35 19.42 3.34
C PRO A 20 1.14 19.08 3.12
N PRO A 21 2.07 19.89 3.68
CA PRO A 21 3.50 19.66 3.53
C PRO A 21 3.93 18.31 4.14
N TYR A 22 4.83 17.61 3.44
CA TYR A 22 5.34 16.29 3.83
C TYR A 22 6.52 16.40 4.79
N TYR A 23 6.22 16.33 6.10
CA TYR A 23 7.16 16.17 7.22
C TYR A 23 8.57 16.75 6.98
N ASP A 24 9.56 15.95 6.60
CA ASP A 24 10.96 16.33 6.38
C ASP A 24 11.39 16.30 4.89
N ASN A 25 10.45 16.15 3.96
CA ASN A 25 10.75 15.74 2.59
C ASN A 25 11.35 16.88 1.74
N ILE A 26 10.76 18.09 1.77
CA ILE A 26 11.21 19.24 0.96
C ILE A 26 11.07 20.54 1.75
N GLY A 27 12.18 21.26 1.92
CA GLY A 27 12.19 22.65 2.39
C GLY A 27 11.98 23.61 1.23
N TYR A 28 10.72 23.82 0.83
CA TYR A 28 10.36 24.70 -0.28
C TYR A 28 10.85 26.11 -0.11
N ALA A 29 10.86 26.64 1.12
CA ALA A 29 11.38 27.96 1.34
C ALA A 29 12.87 28.03 0.96
N ASP A 30 13.70 27.03 1.31
CA ASP A 30 15.12 27.02 0.94
C ASP A 30 15.35 26.95 -0.55
N LEU A 31 14.58 26.10 -1.24
CA LEU A 31 14.63 26.02 -2.69
C LEU A 31 14.17 27.32 -3.35
N SER A 32 13.18 27.99 -2.75
CA SER A 32 12.61 29.22 -3.28
C SER A 32 13.59 30.41 -3.18
N ASP A 33 14.56 30.39 -2.26
CA ASP A 33 15.57 31.47 -2.16
C ASP A 33 16.37 31.64 -3.45
N PHE A 34 16.63 30.54 -4.17
CA PHE A 34 17.31 30.59 -5.46
C PHE A 34 16.61 31.54 -6.44
N PHE A 35 15.28 31.47 -6.52
CA PHE A 35 14.49 32.33 -7.41
C PHE A 35 14.15 33.68 -6.77
N TYR A 36 13.92 33.69 -5.46
CA TYR A 36 13.43 34.85 -4.70
C TYR A 36 14.33 36.07 -4.89
N VAL A 37 15.65 35.89 -4.85
CA VAL A 37 16.61 37.01 -4.97
C VAL A 37 16.49 37.71 -6.33
N TRP A 38 16.31 36.94 -7.41
CA TRP A 38 16.13 37.48 -8.77
C TRP A 38 14.77 38.13 -8.95
N LEU A 39 13.71 37.46 -8.48
CA LEU A 39 12.33 37.96 -8.57
C LEU A 39 12.16 39.24 -7.77
N ARG A 40 12.72 39.31 -6.56
CA ARG A 40 12.69 40.48 -5.69
C ARG A 40 13.25 41.71 -6.37
N ARG A 41 14.38 41.60 -7.06
CA ARG A 41 15.00 42.75 -7.74
C ARG A 41 14.09 43.39 -8.79
N SER A 42 13.24 42.59 -9.44
CA SER A 42 12.41 43.04 -10.55
C SER A 42 10.96 43.34 -10.14
N LEU A 43 10.46 42.68 -9.08
CA LEU A 43 9.05 42.68 -8.72
C LEU A 43 8.74 43.33 -7.37
N LYS A 44 9.74 43.77 -6.60
CA LYS A 44 9.52 44.37 -5.28
C LYS A 44 8.62 45.60 -5.33
N ASP A 45 8.76 46.45 -6.34
CA ASP A 45 7.94 47.66 -6.44
C ASP A 45 6.49 47.35 -6.85
N ILE A 46 6.24 46.16 -7.45
CA ILE A 46 4.92 45.69 -7.87
C ILE A 46 4.24 44.90 -6.73
N TYR A 47 4.99 44.06 -6.02
CA TYR A 47 4.52 43.21 -4.92
C TYR A 47 5.36 43.43 -3.64
N PRO A 48 5.27 44.60 -3.01
CA PRO A 48 6.13 44.97 -1.88
C PRO A 48 5.97 44.03 -0.69
N ASP A 49 4.76 43.53 -0.44
CA ASP A 49 4.47 42.64 0.69
C ASP A 49 5.13 41.25 0.53
N LEU A 50 5.13 40.69 -0.69
CA LEU A 50 5.75 39.38 -0.96
C LEU A 50 7.29 39.47 -0.96
N PHE A 51 7.83 40.62 -1.32
CA PHE A 51 9.27 40.87 -1.47
C PHE A 51 9.85 41.79 -0.37
N ALA A 52 9.17 41.89 0.77
CA ALA A 52 9.56 42.75 1.89
C ALA A 52 10.88 42.31 2.53
N THR A 53 11.06 41.00 2.71
CA THR A 53 12.22 40.39 3.38
C THR A 53 13.43 40.24 2.45
N LEU A 54 14.60 39.90 3.02
CA LEU A 54 15.82 39.65 2.25
C LEU A 54 15.81 38.28 1.57
N SER A 55 15.17 37.31 2.19
CA SER A 55 15.00 35.93 1.73
C SER A 55 13.55 35.50 1.96
N THR A 56 13.19 34.31 1.48
CA THR A 56 11.87 33.74 1.75
C THR A 56 11.65 33.50 3.25
N PRO A 57 10.42 33.72 3.77
CA PRO A 57 10.08 33.42 5.16
C PRO A 57 10.24 31.91 5.44
N LYS A 58 10.99 31.57 6.50
CA LYS A 58 11.27 30.17 6.89
C LYS A 58 10.48 29.71 8.11
N THR A 59 10.11 30.66 8.96
CA THR A 59 9.55 30.40 10.30
C THR A 59 8.16 29.79 10.18
N GLU A 60 7.41 30.20 9.17
CA GLU A 60 6.03 29.79 8.92
C GLU A 60 5.92 28.52 8.07
N GLU A 61 7.03 28.04 7.50
CA GLU A 61 7.05 26.79 6.75
C GLU A 61 6.97 25.59 7.69
N LEU A 62 5.90 24.80 7.55
CA LEU A 62 5.65 23.64 8.38
C LEU A 62 6.48 22.43 7.90
N VAL A 63 7.77 22.42 8.24
CA VAL A 63 8.73 21.35 7.90
C VAL A 63 9.51 20.88 9.13
N ALA A 64 9.72 19.56 9.23
CA ALA A 64 10.38 18.88 10.35
C ALA A 64 11.90 18.76 10.14
N THR A 65 12.60 19.87 9.93
CA THR A 65 14.04 19.85 9.64
C THR A 65 14.92 20.10 10.88
N PRO A 66 15.76 19.15 11.31
CA PRO A 66 16.52 19.27 12.57
C PRO A 66 17.41 20.52 12.66
N TYR A 67 18.06 20.93 11.56
CA TYR A 67 18.96 22.09 11.59
C TYR A 67 18.21 23.41 11.84
N ARG A 68 16.92 23.51 11.47
CA ARG A 68 16.08 24.70 11.73
C ARG A 68 15.61 24.79 13.17
N HIS A 69 15.42 23.65 13.82
CA HIS A 69 14.80 23.55 15.15
C HIS A 69 15.77 23.13 16.26
N GLY A 70 17.04 22.91 15.92
CA GLY A 70 18.14 22.57 16.81
C GLY A 70 18.22 21.09 17.23
N SER A 71 17.12 20.34 17.16
CA SER A 71 17.13 18.87 17.34
C SER A 71 15.99 18.21 16.57
N LYS A 72 16.07 16.89 16.40
CA LYS A 72 15.02 16.09 15.73
C LYS A 72 13.70 16.14 16.50
N GLU A 73 13.77 16.03 17.82
CA GLU A 73 12.59 16.04 18.71
C GLU A 73 11.88 17.40 18.68
N LYS A 74 12.66 18.50 18.65
CA LYS A 74 12.11 19.85 18.52
C LYS A 74 11.44 20.06 17.15
N ALA A 75 12.07 19.57 16.07
CA ALA A 75 11.51 19.63 14.73
C ALA A 75 10.19 18.84 14.63
N GLU A 76 10.15 17.63 15.19
CA GLU A 76 8.96 16.81 15.21
C GLU A 76 7.82 17.48 16.00
N LYS A 77 8.13 18.05 17.17
CA LYS A 77 7.15 18.76 17.99
C LYS A 77 6.61 20.00 17.29
N PHE A 78 7.46 20.77 16.61
CA PHE A 78 7.05 21.93 15.81
C PHE A 78 6.07 21.52 14.71
N PHE A 79 6.44 20.50 13.92
CA PHE A 79 5.59 20.00 12.84
C PHE A 79 4.25 19.47 13.37
N LEU A 80 4.28 18.61 14.40
CA LEU A 80 3.06 18.04 14.98
C LEU A 80 2.11 19.13 15.48
N THR A 81 2.64 20.11 16.21
CA THR A 81 1.83 21.21 16.76
C THR A 81 1.21 22.03 15.66
N GLY A 82 2.01 22.47 14.68
CA GLY A 82 1.52 23.32 13.59
C GLY A 82 0.58 22.58 12.63
N MET A 83 0.80 21.29 12.39
CA MET A 83 -0.09 20.45 11.58
C MET A 83 -1.41 20.23 12.30
N THR A 84 -1.37 19.94 13.61
CA THR A 84 -2.58 19.77 14.42
C THR A 84 -3.43 21.04 14.38
N GLN A 85 -2.82 22.22 14.55
CA GLN A 85 -3.54 23.50 14.48
C GLN A 85 -4.18 23.75 13.12
N ALA A 86 -3.43 23.53 12.03
CA ALA A 86 -3.97 23.66 10.68
C ALA A 86 -5.16 22.71 10.46
N MET A 87 -5.01 21.43 10.84
CA MET A 87 -6.07 20.44 10.72
C MET A 87 -7.29 20.76 11.59
N GLN A 88 -7.09 21.32 12.80
CA GLN A 88 -8.19 21.79 13.65
C GLN A 88 -8.99 22.91 13.00
N GLN A 89 -8.34 23.85 12.31
CA GLN A 89 -9.05 24.87 11.54
C GLN A 89 -9.86 24.26 10.42
N LEU A 90 -9.29 23.32 9.67
CA LEU A 90 -10.02 22.63 8.60
C LEU A 90 -11.21 21.85 9.16
N ALA A 91 -11.05 21.14 10.28
CA ALA A 91 -12.14 20.39 10.92
C ALA A 91 -13.30 21.31 11.32
N LYS A 92 -13.00 22.44 11.98
CA LYS A 92 -14.01 23.41 12.44
C LYS A 92 -14.72 24.13 11.29
N GLN A 93 -14.00 24.40 10.19
CA GLN A 93 -14.50 25.22 9.10
C GLN A 93 -15.11 24.40 7.97
N SER A 94 -14.78 23.11 7.85
CA SER A 94 -15.31 22.24 6.79
C SER A 94 -16.84 22.18 6.78
N HIS A 95 -17.41 22.10 5.58
CA HIS A 95 -18.86 21.92 5.44
C HIS A 95 -19.28 20.54 5.99
N PRO A 96 -20.21 20.44 6.95
CA PRO A 96 -20.49 19.19 7.67
C PRO A 96 -21.08 18.07 6.78
N ALA A 97 -21.75 18.42 5.68
CA ALA A 97 -22.30 17.42 4.75
C ALA A 97 -21.22 16.66 3.97
N PHE A 98 -20.05 17.26 3.72
CA PHE A 98 -19.01 16.69 2.85
C PHE A 98 -17.80 16.25 3.67
N PRO A 99 -17.11 15.17 3.28
CA PRO A 99 -15.85 14.81 3.91
C PRO A 99 -14.74 15.79 3.52
N VAL A 100 -13.69 15.82 4.33
CA VAL A 100 -12.41 16.47 4.02
C VAL A 100 -11.49 15.45 3.40
N THR A 101 -10.89 15.74 2.25
CA THR A 101 -9.91 14.86 1.60
C THR A 101 -8.51 15.42 1.76
N ILE A 102 -7.60 14.60 2.31
CA ILE A 102 -6.22 14.99 2.56
C ILE A 102 -5.29 14.06 1.79
N TYR A 103 -4.50 14.63 0.89
CA TYR A 103 -3.52 13.90 0.10
C TYR A 103 -2.27 13.69 0.94
N TYR A 104 -1.73 12.48 0.91
CA TYR A 104 -0.49 12.18 1.62
C TYR A 104 0.33 11.14 0.85
N ALA A 105 1.60 11.45 0.60
CA ALA A 105 2.54 10.58 -0.09
C ALA A 105 3.70 10.26 0.86
N PHE A 106 3.70 9.08 1.49
CA PHE A 106 4.84 8.64 2.29
C PHE A 106 4.87 7.12 2.43
N LYS A 107 6.06 6.52 2.34
CA LYS A 107 6.25 5.08 2.53
C LYS A 107 6.41 4.74 4.00
N GLN A 108 5.49 3.90 4.52
CA GLN A 108 5.58 3.41 5.89
C GLN A 108 6.91 2.65 6.15
N SER A 109 7.54 2.09 5.10
CA SER A 109 8.76 1.29 5.21
C SER A 109 10.06 2.09 5.22
N GLU A 110 10.07 3.40 4.91
CA GLU A 110 11.31 4.18 4.76
C GLU A 110 12.04 4.51 6.08
N THR A 111 11.50 4.09 7.23
CA THR A 111 12.04 4.49 8.54
C THR A 111 12.33 3.34 9.51
N LYS A 112 12.44 2.09 9.03
CA LYS A 112 12.97 0.99 9.87
C LYS A 112 14.49 1.13 10.04
N THR A 113 14.94 2.04 10.90
CA THR A 113 16.28 1.95 11.51
C THR A 113 16.33 0.75 12.45
N ALA A 114 17.48 0.07 12.53
CA ALA A 114 17.68 -1.14 13.34
C ALA A 114 17.36 -0.96 14.85
N SER A 115 17.23 0.27 15.32
CA SER A 115 16.66 0.65 16.61
C SER A 115 15.20 1.07 16.44
N GLY A 116 14.25 0.29 16.96
CA GLY A 116 12.79 0.47 16.83
C GLY A 116 12.18 1.71 17.51
N THR A 117 12.84 2.87 17.43
CA THR A 117 12.46 4.11 18.13
C THR A 117 12.12 5.29 17.21
N ALA A 118 12.14 5.15 15.87
CA ALA A 118 11.74 6.24 14.97
C ALA A 118 10.22 6.22 14.72
N SER A 119 9.51 7.27 15.19
CA SER A 119 8.17 7.62 14.70
C SER A 119 8.28 7.93 13.21
N THR A 120 7.47 7.27 12.38
CA THR A 120 7.45 7.58 10.94
C THR A 120 6.76 8.93 10.73
N GLY A 121 7.13 9.72 9.71
CA GLY A 121 6.42 10.97 9.40
C GLY A 121 4.90 10.75 9.21
N TRP A 122 4.51 9.56 8.73
CA TRP A 122 3.13 9.10 8.64
C TRP A 122 2.43 8.98 10.00
N GLU A 123 3.10 8.45 11.04
CA GLU A 123 2.57 8.35 12.41
C GLU A 123 2.29 9.74 12.99
N THR A 124 3.27 10.66 12.90
CA THR A 124 3.15 12.03 13.39
C THR A 124 2.03 12.78 12.67
N PHE A 125 1.88 12.58 11.36
CA PHE A 125 0.79 13.18 10.60
C PHE A 125 -0.59 12.62 11.00
N LEU A 126 -0.75 11.30 11.09
CA LEU A 126 -2.02 10.70 11.51
C LEU A 126 -2.40 11.13 12.93
N ASP A 127 -1.43 11.22 13.84
CA ASP A 127 -1.64 11.73 15.19
C ASP A 127 -2.16 13.18 15.18
N ALA A 128 -1.61 14.05 14.32
CA ALA A 128 -2.11 15.41 14.14
C ALA A 128 -3.57 15.44 13.65
N VAL A 129 -3.92 14.60 12.67
CA VAL A 129 -5.28 14.51 12.10
C VAL A 129 -6.28 14.04 13.17
N ILE A 130 -5.92 13.04 13.96
CA ILE A 130 -6.78 12.47 15.01
C ILE A 130 -6.96 13.45 16.17
N LYS A 131 -5.87 14.10 16.60
CA LYS A 131 -5.89 15.17 17.63
C LYS A 131 -6.65 16.41 17.18
N ALA A 132 -6.72 16.64 15.86
CA ALA A 132 -7.56 17.70 15.31
C ALA A 132 -9.06 17.42 15.39
N GLY A 133 -9.46 16.19 15.76
CA GLY A 133 -10.85 15.79 15.90
C GLY A 133 -11.41 15.12 14.64
N PHE A 134 -10.57 14.77 13.67
CA PHE A 134 -11.01 13.95 12.55
C PHE A 134 -11.05 12.46 12.92
N SER A 135 -12.01 11.77 12.30
CA SER A 135 -12.04 10.33 12.11
C SER A 135 -11.78 10.02 10.64
N ILE A 136 -11.04 8.95 10.39
CA ILE A 136 -10.78 8.46 9.04
C ILE A 136 -11.95 7.55 8.65
N THR A 137 -12.48 7.77 7.45
CA THR A 137 -13.65 7.04 6.94
C THR A 137 -13.35 6.30 5.64
N GLY A 138 -12.19 6.55 5.04
CA GLY A 138 -11.70 5.82 3.87
C GLY A 138 -10.29 6.25 3.47
N THR A 139 -9.66 5.43 2.64
CA THR A 139 -8.37 5.71 1.97
C THR A 139 -8.50 5.34 0.51
N TRP A 140 -8.05 6.23 -0.36
CA TRP A 140 -8.02 5.96 -1.79
C TRP A 140 -6.60 6.06 -2.32
N PRO A 141 -6.01 4.98 -2.84
CA PRO A 141 -4.72 5.07 -3.52
C PRO A 141 -4.93 5.82 -4.84
N MET A 142 -4.04 6.76 -5.12
CA MET A 142 -4.04 7.56 -6.33
C MET A 142 -2.67 7.48 -6.97
N ARG A 143 -2.62 7.05 -8.22
CA ARG A 143 -1.39 7.12 -9.01
C ARG A 143 -1.12 8.58 -9.37
N THR A 144 -0.11 9.16 -8.75
CA THR A 144 0.26 10.57 -8.92
C THR A 144 1.53 10.74 -9.74
N GLU A 145 2.28 9.67 -10.01
CA GLU A 145 3.51 9.75 -10.82
C GLU A 145 3.26 9.44 -12.31
N LEU A 146 3.71 10.36 -13.17
CA LEU A 146 3.98 10.08 -14.58
C LEU A 146 5.17 9.10 -14.65
N GLY A 147 5.06 8.02 -15.41
CA GLY A 147 6.08 6.97 -15.57
C GLY A 147 7.45 7.42 -16.13
N ASN A 148 7.68 8.73 -16.30
CA ASN A 148 8.90 9.32 -16.84
C ASN A 148 9.87 9.91 -15.78
N ARG A 149 9.72 9.61 -14.49
CA ARG A 149 10.77 9.99 -13.52
C ARG A 149 12.00 9.10 -13.71
N MET A 150 13.10 9.72 -14.15
CA MET A 150 14.46 9.12 -14.28
C MET A 150 15.00 8.45 -13.00
N ILE A 151 14.39 8.65 -11.83
CA ILE A 151 14.82 8.08 -10.54
C ILE A 151 14.13 6.71 -10.27
N GLY A 152 13.14 6.32 -11.08
CA GLY A 152 12.37 5.08 -10.92
C GLY A 152 13.01 3.80 -11.48
N MET A 153 14.18 3.87 -12.13
CA MET A 153 14.87 2.67 -12.60
C MET A 153 15.50 1.91 -11.43
N GLY A 154 14.76 0.94 -10.88
CA GLY A 154 15.28 -0.08 -9.97
C GLY A 154 14.92 0.06 -8.49
N SER A 155 13.99 0.96 -8.13
CA SER A 155 13.44 1.00 -6.77
C SER A 155 11.94 0.71 -6.79
N ASN A 156 11.45 -0.10 -5.83
CA ASN A 156 10.03 -0.21 -5.46
C ASN A 156 9.56 1.14 -4.86
N ALA A 157 9.72 2.24 -5.59
CA ALA A 157 9.18 3.54 -5.22
C ALA A 157 7.65 3.43 -5.22
N LEU A 158 7.02 4.07 -4.23
CA LEU A 158 5.57 4.18 -4.23
C LEU A 158 5.12 4.85 -5.52
N ALA A 159 4.35 4.15 -6.35
CA ALA A 159 3.74 4.72 -7.54
C ALA A 159 2.52 5.61 -7.20
N SER A 160 2.10 5.61 -5.92
CA SER A 160 0.80 6.11 -5.50
C SER A 160 0.88 7.00 -4.25
N SER A 161 0.25 8.17 -4.30
CA SER A 161 -0.18 8.93 -3.11
C SER A 161 -1.46 8.32 -2.56
N ILE A 162 -1.81 8.60 -1.30
CA ILE A 162 -3.06 8.16 -0.70
C ILE A 162 -3.90 9.38 -0.36
N VAL A 163 -5.17 9.34 -0.72
CA VAL A 163 -6.16 10.30 -0.26
C VAL A 163 -6.83 9.73 0.99
N LEU A 164 -6.67 10.41 2.12
CA LEU A 164 -7.41 10.14 3.34
C LEU A 164 -8.75 10.88 3.32
N VAL A 165 -9.84 10.14 3.52
CA VAL A 165 -11.19 10.69 3.61
C VAL A 165 -11.54 10.85 5.08
N CYS A 166 -11.61 12.08 5.54
CA CYS A 166 -11.78 12.45 6.94
C CYS A 166 -13.15 13.08 7.19
N ARG A 167 -13.75 12.76 8.33
CA ARG A 167 -14.95 13.43 8.85
C ARG A 167 -14.74 13.83 10.31
N PRO A 168 -15.28 14.96 10.78
CA PRO A 168 -15.27 15.28 12.20
C PRO A 168 -15.83 14.10 13.00
N ARG A 169 -15.07 13.66 14.01
CA ARG A 169 -15.49 12.58 14.90
C ARG A 169 -16.69 13.09 15.73
N PRO A 170 -17.77 12.30 15.86
CA PRO A 170 -18.88 12.66 16.74
C PRO A 170 -18.42 12.92 18.17
N SER A 171 -19.00 13.92 18.83
CA SER A 171 -18.64 14.28 20.21
C SER A 171 -19.01 13.22 21.24
N ASP A 172 -19.94 12.33 20.90
CA ASP A 172 -20.44 11.21 21.69
C ASP A 172 -19.77 9.87 21.32
N ALA A 173 -18.69 9.90 20.54
CA ALA A 173 -17.94 8.70 20.17
C ALA A 173 -17.48 7.91 21.42
N PRO A 174 -17.72 6.59 21.49
CA PRO A 174 -17.45 5.82 22.69
C PRO A 174 -15.95 5.58 22.90
N ASN A 175 -15.58 5.31 24.14
CA ASN A 175 -14.31 4.66 24.47
C ASN A 175 -14.50 3.14 24.43
N VAL A 176 -13.47 2.43 24.00
CA VAL A 176 -13.49 0.95 23.94
C VAL A 176 -12.20 0.38 24.48
N SER A 177 -12.26 -0.89 24.90
CA SER A 177 -11.07 -1.65 25.26
C SER A 177 -10.28 -2.09 24.02
N ARG A 178 -8.98 -2.36 24.19
CA ARG A 178 -8.12 -2.96 23.16
C ARG A 178 -8.72 -4.25 22.60
N ARG A 179 -9.40 -5.05 23.43
CA ARG A 179 -10.06 -6.30 23.00
C ARG A 179 -11.22 -6.03 22.05
N GLU A 180 -12.07 -5.05 22.35
CA GLU A 180 -13.18 -4.66 21.48
C GLU A 180 -12.69 -4.08 20.15
N PHE A 181 -11.62 -3.27 20.20
CA PHE A 181 -10.95 -2.77 19.01
C PHE A 181 -10.43 -3.92 18.13
N LEU A 182 -9.72 -4.90 18.70
CA LEU A 182 -9.22 -6.06 17.96
C LEU A 182 -10.36 -6.90 17.37
N ASN A 183 -11.45 -7.11 18.11
CA ASN A 183 -12.62 -7.82 17.60
C ASN A 183 -13.27 -7.08 16.43
N ALA A 184 -13.36 -5.75 16.50
CA ALA A 184 -13.87 -4.93 15.41
C ALA A 184 -12.95 -5.02 14.18
N LEU A 185 -11.63 -4.92 14.36
CA LEU A 185 -10.66 -5.08 13.27
C LEU A 185 -10.75 -6.45 12.60
N LYS A 186 -10.80 -7.53 13.38
CA LYS A 186 -10.92 -8.90 12.83
C LYS A 186 -12.22 -9.13 12.05
N ARG A 187 -13.28 -8.39 12.39
CA ARG A 187 -14.56 -8.46 11.69
C ARG A 187 -14.58 -7.61 10.41
N GLU A 188 -14.01 -6.40 10.46
CA GLU A 188 -14.19 -5.39 9.42
C GLU A 188 -13.03 -5.33 8.42
N LEU A 189 -11.82 -5.69 8.82
CA LEU A 189 -10.64 -5.63 7.93
C LEU A 189 -10.69 -6.70 6.82
N PRO A 190 -11.02 -7.99 7.07
CA PRO A 190 -11.06 -8.98 6.00
C PRO A 190 -11.97 -8.64 4.81
N PRO A 191 -13.26 -8.29 4.99
CA PRO A 191 -14.10 -7.92 3.85
C PRO A 191 -13.61 -6.65 3.14
N ALA A 192 -13.00 -5.70 3.87
CA ALA A 192 -12.39 -4.52 3.27
C ALA A 192 -11.18 -4.90 2.39
N LEU A 193 -10.33 -5.84 2.82
CA LEU A 193 -9.20 -6.32 2.04
C LEU A 193 -9.64 -7.03 0.76
N THR A 194 -10.67 -7.88 0.84
CA THR A 194 -11.27 -8.51 -0.34
C THR A 194 -11.77 -7.45 -1.33
N TYR A 195 -12.40 -6.38 -0.86
CA TYR A 195 -12.83 -5.28 -1.72
C TYR A 195 -11.64 -4.56 -2.39
N LEU A 196 -10.55 -4.32 -1.65
CA LEU A 196 -9.34 -3.70 -2.20
C LEU A 196 -8.64 -4.59 -3.24
N GLN A 197 -8.56 -5.90 -3.01
CA GLN A 197 -8.02 -6.88 -3.96
C GLN A 197 -8.87 -6.94 -5.25
N ARG A 198 -10.20 -6.89 -5.11
CA ARG A 198 -11.13 -6.82 -6.25
C ARG A 198 -11.05 -5.50 -7.02
N SER A 199 -10.70 -4.41 -6.33
CA SER A 199 -10.45 -3.10 -6.95
C SER A 199 -9.10 -3.02 -7.68
N ASN A 200 -8.35 -4.12 -7.75
CA ASN A 200 -7.07 -4.24 -8.43
C ASN A 200 -6.02 -3.21 -7.95
N ILE A 201 -6.02 -2.94 -6.64
CA ILE A 201 -4.95 -2.18 -6.00
C ILE A 201 -3.67 -3.02 -6.07
N ALA A 202 -2.55 -2.42 -6.47
CA ALA A 202 -1.29 -3.13 -6.57
C ALA A 202 -0.81 -3.63 -5.19
N PRO A 203 -0.14 -4.79 -5.09
CA PRO A 203 0.34 -5.32 -3.81
C PRO A 203 1.23 -4.33 -3.02
N VAL A 204 2.07 -3.55 -3.70
CA VAL A 204 2.90 -2.50 -3.08
C VAL A 204 2.07 -1.43 -2.36
N ASP A 205 0.88 -1.13 -2.89
CA ASP A 205 -0.02 -0.11 -2.36
C ASP A 205 -1.08 -0.71 -1.40
N LEU A 206 -1.27 -2.04 -1.40
CA LEU A 206 -2.31 -2.71 -0.62
C LEU A 206 -2.12 -2.48 0.88
N GLN A 207 -0.90 -2.63 1.39
CA GLN A 207 -0.62 -2.43 2.82
C GLN A 207 -0.99 -1.02 3.25
N GLN A 208 -0.64 -0.02 2.45
CA GLN A 208 -0.94 1.37 2.79
C GLN A 208 -2.41 1.69 2.61
N THR A 209 -3.07 1.11 1.61
CA THR A 209 -4.50 1.29 1.39
C THR A 209 -5.30 0.64 2.53
N ALA A 210 -4.86 -0.52 3.03
CA ALA A 210 -5.45 -1.22 4.16
C ALA A 210 -5.38 -0.44 5.48
N ILE A 211 -4.47 0.55 5.60
CA ILE A 211 -4.43 1.46 6.75
C ILE A 211 -5.75 2.21 6.90
N GLY A 212 -6.43 2.58 5.82
CA GLY A 212 -7.68 3.35 5.94
C GLY A 212 -8.80 2.60 6.63
N PRO A 213 -9.18 1.39 6.18
CA PRO A 213 -10.13 0.55 6.90
C PRO A 213 -9.72 0.31 8.35
N GLY A 214 -8.44 -0.02 8.61
CA GLY A 214 -7.95 -0.24 9.97
C GLY A 214 -8.01 1.00 10.86
N MET A 215 -7.53 2.14 10.36
CA MET A 215 -7.57 3.42 11.07
C MET A 215 -8.99 3.97 11.16
N GLY A 216 -9.90 3.62 10.26
CA GLY A 216 -11.30 3.98 10.40
C GLY A 216 -11.95 3.30 11.59
N VAL A 217 -11.61 2.03 11.83
CA VAL A 217 -12.01 1.34 13.07
C VAL A 217 -11.37 1.98 14.30
N PHE A 218 -10.10 2.39 14.25
CA PHE A 218 -9.43 3.01 15.40
C PHE A 218 -9.98 4.41 15.72
N THR A 219 -10.12 5.25 14.70
CA THR A 219 -10.39 6.69 14.86
C THR A 219 -11.87 7.05 15.01
N ARG A 220 -12.78 6.08 14.87
CA ARG A 220 -14.21 6.26 15.21
C ARG A 220 -14.46 6.30 16.73
N TYR A 221 -13.52 5.77 17.51
CA TYR A 221 -13.57 5.81 18.96
C TYR A 221 -12.91 7.07 19.49
N THR A 222 -13.33 7.54 20.67
CA THR A 222 -12.65 8.64 21.35
C THR A 222 -11.28 8.19 21.82
N GLN A 223 -11.20 7.04 22.48
CA GLN A 223 -9.97 6.36 22.87
C GLN A 223 -10.14 4.85 22.82
N VAL A 224 -9.06 4.15 22.47
CA VAL A 224 -8.92 2.70 22.69
C VAL A 224 -8.01 2.52 23.88
N LEU A 225 -8.49 1.88 24.93
CA LEU A 225 -7.78 1.75 26.20
C LEU A 225 -7.18 0.35 26.36
N ASP A 226 -5.94 0.26 26.83
CA ASP A 226 -5.32 -1.00 27.21
C ASP A 226 -5.87 -1.54 28.54
N THR A 227 -5.28 -2.62 29.05
CA THR A 227 -5.68 -3.25 30.32
C THR A 227 -5.39 -2.39 31.55
N GLN A 228 -4.52 -1.38 31.42
CA GLN A 228 -4.17 -0.42 32.48
C GLN A 228 -4.96 0.88 32.37
N GLY A 229 -5.84 1.02 31.37
CA GLY A 229 -6.59 2.24 31.10
C GLY A 229 -5.79 3.31 30.36
N ILE A 230 -4.63 2.95 29.80
CA ILE A 230 -3.79 3.86 29.01
C ILE A 230 -4.31 3.86 27.56
N PRO A 231 -4.53 5.05 26.95
CA PRO A 231 -4.90 5.13 25.55
C PRO A 231 -3.79 4.60 24.62
N LEU A 232 -4.18 3.74 23.69
CA LEU A 232 -3.28 3.26 22.63
C LEU A 232 -2.84 4.43 21.76
N THR A 233 -1.56 4.43 21.42
CA THR A 233 -0.96 5.34 20.45
C THR A 233 -1.31 4.94 19.01
N VAL A 234 -1.15 5.89 18.07
CA VAL A 234 -1.29 5.61 16.64
C VAL A 234 -0.31 4.50 16.19
N ARG A 235 0.91 4.48 16.73
CA ARG A 235 1.90 3.44 16.46
C ARG A 235 1.40 2.05 16.83
N GLU A 236 0.86 1.91 18.02
CA GLU A 236 0.34 0.64 18.51
C GLU A 236 -0.85 0.20 17.67
N ALA A 237 -1.76 1.12 17.33
CA ALA A 237 -2.89 0.84 16.44
C ALA A 237 -2.42 0.35 15.06
N LEU A 238 -1.49 1.05 14.41
CA LEU A 238 -0.91 0.65 13.12
C LEU A 238 -0.23 -0.72 13.18
N THR A 239 0.44 -1.03 14.30
CA THR A 239 1.06 -2.34 14.51
C THR A 239 0.01 -3.45 14.54
N LEU A 240 -1.09 -3.24 15.27
CA LEU A 240 -2.20 -4.20 15.35
C LEU A 240 -2.94 -4.35 14.02
N ILE A 241 -3.12 -3.25 13.28
CA ILE A 241 -3.73 -3.27 11.93
C ILE A 241 -2.87 -4.10 10.98
N ASN A 242 -1.55 -3.84 10.94
CA ASN A 242 -0.62 -4.60 10.11
C ASN A 242 -0.56 -6.08 10.50
N GLN A 243 -0.63 -6.39 11.80
CA GLN A 243 -0.71 -7.77 12.27
C GLN A 243 -1.98 -8.48 11.74
N ILE A 244 -3.15 -7.85 11.86
CA ILE A 244 -4.41 -8.46 11.40
C ILE A 244 -4.45 -8.54 9.87
N LEU A 245 -3.89 -7.57 9.16
CA LEU A 245 -3.68 -7.63 7.71
C LEU A 245 -2.88 -8.87 7.33
N ASP A 246 -1.75 -9.09 8.01
CA ASP A 246 -0.88 -10.25 7.79
C ASP A 246 -1.58 -11.58 8.12
N GLU A 247 -2.32 -11.63 9.23
CA GLU A 247 -3.14 -12.79 9.63
C GLU A 247 -4.19 -13.09 8.54
N THR A 248 -4.91 -12.08 8.07
CA THR A 248 -5.97 -12.24 7.06
C THR A 248 -5.42 -12.76 5.72
N LEU A 249 -4.30 -12.20 5.26
CA LEU A 249 -3.65 -12.67 4.03
C LEU A 249 -3.07 -14.08 4.19
N ALA A 250 -2.70 -14.48 5.40
CA ALA A 250 -2.25 -15.85 5.68
C ALA A 250 -3.42 -16.83 5.76
N ASP A 251 -4.58 -16.42 6.29
CA ASP A 251 -5.78 -17.27 6.35
C ASP A 251 -6.31 -17.62 4.95
N GLN A 252 -6.16 -16.70 3.98
CA GLN A 252 -6.44 -16.96 2.55
C GLN A 252 -5.59 -18.11 1.98
N GLU A 253 -4.48 -18.50 2.61
CA GLU A 253 -3.71 -19.67 2.15
C GLU A 253 -4.53 -20.97 2.21
N GLY A 254 -5.55 -21.05 3.07
CA GLY A 254 -6.42 -22.20 3.18
C GLY A 254 -7.25 -22.49 1.92
N ASP A 255 -7.52 -21.45 1.13
CA ASP A 255 -8.37 -21.53 -0.06
C ASP A 255 -7.61 -22.08 -1.29
N PHE A 256 -6.28 -22.08 -1.26
CA PHE A 256 -5.46 -22.62 -2.33
C PHE A 256 -5.36 -24.15 -2.31
N ASP A 257 -5.10 -24.71 -3.49
CA ASP A 257 -4.89 -26.14 -3.64
C ASP A 257 -3.66 -26.65 -2.82
N PRO A 258 -3.61 -27.94 -2.45
CA PRO A 258 -2.51 -28.52 -1.67
C PRO A 258 -1.10 -28.30 -2.26
N ALA A 259 -0.95 -28.31 -3.58
CA ALA A 259 0.34 -28.08 -4.24
C ALA A 259 0.80 -26.63 -4.09
N THR A 260 -0.12 -25.67 -4.27
CA THR A 260 0.15 -24.24 -4.02
C THR A 260 0.52 -23.97 -2.57
N ARG A 261 -0.20 -24.56 -1.60
CA ARG A 261 0.12 -24.41 -0.16
C ARG A 261 1.48 -24.99 0.21
N TRP A 262 1.88 -26.09 -0.44
CA TRP A 262 3.22 -26.63 -0.28
C TRP A 262 4.28 -25.68 -0.86
N ALA A 263 4.07 -25.20 -2.09
CA ALA A 263 4.99 -24.30 -2.77
C ALA A 263 5.16 -22.97 -2.00
N LEU A 264 4.09 -22.42 -1.43
CA LEU A 264 4.13 -21.26 -0.54
C LEU A 264 5.03 -21.50 0.69
N ALA A 265 4.85 -22.64 1.37
CA ALA A 265 5.65 -22.96 2.56
C ALA A 265 7.13 -23.18 2.21
N TRP A 266 7.42 -23.87 1.11
CA TRP A 266 8.79 -24.02 0.60
C TRP A 266 9.38 -22.67 0.23
N PHE A 267 8.63 -21.85 -0.51
CA PHE A 267 9.05 -20.53 -0.93
C PHE A 267 9.34 -19.63 0.26
N ASP A 268 8.53 -19.62 1.32
CA ASP A 268 8.83 -18.81 2.51
C ASP A 268 10.22 -19.13 3.10
N GLN A 269 10.59 -20.41 3.16
CA GLN A 269 11.86 -20.86 3.72
C GLN A 269 13.03 -20.65 2.75
N TYR A 270 12.93 -21.21 1.55
CA TYR A 270 14.04 -21.35 0.61
C TYR A 270 13.91 -20.45 -0.62
N GLY A 271 12.72 -19.93 -0.89
CA GLY A 271 12.44 -19.22 -2.12
C GLY A 271 12.57 -20.16 -3.32
N PHE A 272 13.25 -19.70 -4.37
CA PHE A 272 13.65 -20.55 -5.49
C PHE A 272 15.04 -21.20 -5.29
N ALA A 273 15.63 -21.13 -4.10
CA ALA A 273 16.90 -21.81 -3.83
C ALA A 273 16.71 -23.31 -3.58
N GLU A 274 17.80 -24.08 -3.72
CA GLU A 274 17.81 -25.48 -3.34
C GLU A 274 17.69 -25.64 -1.82
N GLY A 275 16.98 -26.67 -1.39
CA GLY A 275 16.85 -27.09 0.01
C GLY A 275 16.92 -28.62 0.15
N PRO A 276 16.99 -29.13 1.37
CA PRO A 276 17.12 -30.57 1.63
C PRO A 276 15.80 -31.32 1.36
N TYR A 277 15.90 -32.54 0.80
CA TYR A 277 14.73 -33.38 0.51
C TYR A 277 13.90 -33.71 1.75
N GLY A 278 14.54 -33.88 2.92
CA GLY A 278 13.83 -34.19 4.17
C GLY A 278 12.81 -33.12 4.57
N ASP A 279 13.13 -31.85 4.35
CA ASP A 279 12.20 -30.73 4.62
C ASP A 279 11.06 -30.73 3.61
N ALA A 280 11.36 -31.02 2.34
CA ALA A 280 10.37 -31.09 1.27
C ALA A 280 9.33 -32.19 1.54
N GLU A 281 9.80 -33.36 2.01
CA GLU A 281 8.96 -34.48 2.38
C GLU A 281 8.10 -34.17 3.62
N THR A 282 8.70 -33.54 4.63
CA THR A 282 7.99 -33.12 5.84
C THR A 282 6.88 -32.12 5.51
N LEU A 283 7.16 -31.14 4.66
CA LEU A 283 6.17 -30.17 4.17
C LEU A 283 5.06 -30.86 3.35
N SER A 284 5.39 -31.86 2.54
CA SER A 284 4.41 -32.59 1.72
C SER A 284 3.37 -33.28 2.61
N LYS A 285 3.85 -33.97 3.65
CA LYS A 285 2.99 -34.60 4.67
C LYS A 285 2.14 -33.56 5.41
N ALA A 286 2.72 -32.43 5.80
CA ALA A 286 2.02 -31.37 6.51
C ALA A 286 0.93 -30.67 5.68
N LYS A 287 1.09 -30.61 4.35
CA LYS A 287 0.15 -29.95 3.43
C LYS A 287 -0.76 -30.92 2.68
N ASN A 288 -0.78 -32.19 3.08
CA ASN A 288 -1.59 -33.25 2.48
C ASN A 288 -1.38 -33.39 0.96
N THR A 289 -0.11 -33.42 0.54
CA THR A 289 0.32 -33.62 -0.84
C THR A 289 1.49 -34.61 -0.92
N ALA A 290 1.93 -34.95 -2.12
CA ALA A 290 3.04 -35.86 -2.35
C ALA A 290 4.03 -35.27 -3.36
N LEU A 291 5.35 -35.39 -3.10
CA LEU A 291 6.39 -34.79 -3.94
C LEU A 291 6.34 -35.26 -5.41
N ASN A 292 5.91 -36.49 -5.66
CA ASN A 292 5.73 -37.04 -7.00
C ASN A 292 4.60 -36.36 -7.79
N ALA A 293 3.59 -35.82 -7.10
CA ALA A 293 2.51 -35.04 -7.70
C ALA A 293 2.92 -33.60 -8.02
N LEU A 294 4.08 -33.14 -7.52
CA LEU A 294 4.58 -31.77 -7.68
C LEU A 294 5.69 -31.66 -8.74
N THR A 295 5.88 -32.67 -9.58
CA THR A 295 6.98 -32.74 -10.57
C THR A 295 6.95 -31.62 -11.61
N ASN A 296 5.80 -30.98 -11.82
CA ASN A 296 5.62 -29.79 -12.65
C ASN A 296 5.97 -28.48 -11.93
N LEU A 297 6.20 -28.51 -10.61
CA LEU A 297 6.52 -27.33 -9.78
C LEU A 297 7.94 -27.35 -9.23
N LEU A 298 8.56 -28.53 -9.10
CA LEU A 298 9.87 -28.69 -8.49
C LEU A 298 10.78 -29.62 -9.28
N THR A 299 12.08 -29.48 -9.03
CA THR A 299 13.06 -30.50 -9.39
C THR A 299 13.59 -31.15 -8.12
N SER A 300 13.80 -32.47 -8.17
CA SER A 300 14.53 -33.20 -7.14
C SER A 300 15.72 -33.90 -7.77
N LYS A 301 16.93 -33.52 -7.34
CA LYS A 301 18.19 -34.10 -7.80
C LYS A 301 19.15 -34.25 -6.63
N SER A 302 19.83 -35.39 -6.53
CA SER A 302 20.92 -35.62 -5.57
C SER A 302 20.55 -35.31 -4.10
N GLY A 303 19.34 -35.67 -3.66
CA GLY A 303 18.87 -35.43 -2.29
C GLY A 303 18.50 -33.96 -1.99
N LYS A 304 18.46 -33.10 -3.00
CA LYS A 304 18.00 -31.72 -2.92
C LYS A 304 16.71 -31.53 -3.70
N VAL A 305 15.94 -30.53 -3.28
CA VAL A 305 14.69 -30.09 -3.91
C VAL A 305 14.77 -28.60 -4.20
N GLN A 306 14.20 -28.16 -5.32
CA GLN A 306 14.15 -26.76 -5.71
C GLN A 306 12.86 -26.48 -6.48
N LEU A 307 12.18 -25.37 -6.16
CA LEU A 307 11.07 -24.87 -6.96
C LEU A 307 11.57 -24.41 -8.34
N LEU A 308 10.81 -24.75 -9.39
CA LEU A 308 11.05 -24.27 -10.75
C LEU A 308 10.79 -22.77 -10.82
N ARG A 309 11.71 -22.04 -11.45
CA ARG A 309 11.49 -20.63 -11.79
C ARG A 309 10.47 -20.50 -12.93
N PRO A 310 9.82 -19.33 -13.11
CA PRO A 310 8.88 -19.10 -14.21
C PRO A 310 9.35 -19.58 -15.58
N GLN A 311 10.62 -19.33 -15.92
CA GLN A 311 11.21 -19.68 -17.22
C GLN A 311 11.51 -21.19 -17.38
N GLN A 312 11.41 -21.96 -16.29
CA GLN A 312 11.73 -23.39 -16.25
C GLN A 312 10.47 -24.26 -16.14
N LEU A 313 9.28 -23.64 -16.04
CA LEU A 313 8.04 -24.38 -15.93
C LEU A 313 7.72 -25.10 -17.25
N PRO A 314 7.22 -26.35 -17.19
CA PRO A 314 6.75 -27.05 -18.37
C PRO A 314 5.56 -26.30 -19.01
N PRO A 315 5.32 -26.43 -20.32
CA PRO A 315 4.20 -25.75 -20.98
C PRO A 315 2.85 -26.20 -20.42
N ILE A 316 1.85 -25.33 -20.50
CA ILE A 316 0.49 -25.65 -20.09
C ILE A 316 -0.07 -26.80 -20.96
N PRO A 317 -0.63 -27.87 -20.37
CA PRO A 317 -1.26 -28.96 -21.12
C PRO A 317 -2.45 -28.47 -21.96
N THR A 318 -2.48 -28.84 -23.24
CA THR A 318 -3.54 -28.45 -24.18
C THR A 318 -4.84 -29.25 -24.03
N THR A 319 -4.79 -30.45 -23.44
CA THR A 319 -5.90 -31.42 -23.41
C THR A 319 -6.66 -31.46 -22.09
N SER A 320 -6.12 -30.88 -21.01
CA SER A 320 -6.76 -30.82 -19.69
C SER A 320 -6.21 -29.64 -18.88
N PRO A 321 -6.57 -28.39 -19.23
CA PRO A 321 -6.13 -27.19 -18.52
C PRO A 321 -6.87 -26.96 -17.19
N GLU A 322 -7.66 -27.93 -16.74
CA GLU A 322 -8.43 -27.85 -15.50
C GLU A 322 -7.57 -28.30 -14.30
N ASN A 323 -7.58 -27.53 -13.22
CA ASN A 323 -6.90 -27.83 -11.95
C ASN A 323 -5.35 -27.84 -12.01
N LEU A 324 -4.75 -26.95 -12.79
CA LEU A 324 -3.28 -26.85 -12.93
C LEU A 324 -2.56 -26.36 -11.65
N GLY A 325 -3.32 -25.89 -10.65
CA GLY A 325 -2.82 -25.32 -9.40
C GLY A 325 -2.47 -23.84 -9.53
N ASP A 326 -2.86 -23.04 -8.53
CA ASP A 326 -2.76 -21.58 -8.58
C ASP A 326 -1.31 -21.10 -8.73
N TRP A 327 -0.36 -21.79 -8.06
CA TRP A 327 1.07 -21.53 -8.18
C TRP A 327 1.56 -21.66 -9.62
N PHE A 328 1.18 -22.73 -10.31
CA PHE A 328 1.60 -23.01 -11.68
C PHE A 328 1.07 -21.92 -12.61
N ILE A 329 -0.22 -21.61 -12.50
CA ILE A 329 -0.90 -20.60 -13.32
C ILE A 329 -0.25 -19.22 -13.10
N LEU A 330 -0.04 -18.82 -11.85
CA LEU A 330 0.57 -17.53 -11.52
C LEU A 330 1.94 -17.36 -12.17
N HIS A 331 2.82 -18.37 -12.04
CA HIS A 331 4.18 -18.25 -12.56
C HIS A 331 4.24 -18.36 -14.10
N HIS A 332 3.28 -19.04 -14.73
CA HIS A 332 3.08 -18.94 -16.18
C HIS A 332 2.61 -17.55 -16.63
N LEU A 333 1.70 -16.92 -15.89
CA LEU A 333 1.26 -15.55 -16.17
C LEU A 333 2.41 -14.55 -16.04
N ILE A 334 3.26 -14.71 -15.02
CA ILE A 334 4.49 -13.91 -14.86
C ILE A 334 5.42 -14.11 -16.05
N HIS A 335 5.68 -15.36 -16.45
CA HIS A 335 6.54 -15.64 -17.59
C HIS A 335 5.98 -15.10 -18.92
N ALA A 336 4.66 -15.18 -19.11
CA ALA A 336 4.00 -14.60 -20.27
C ALA A 336 4.12 -13.07 -20.27
N LEU A 337 4.08 -12.42 -19.10
CA LEU A 337 4.21 -10.97 -18.97
C LEU A 337 5.60 -10.46 -19.35
N ASP A 338 6.65 -11.27 -19.19
CA ASP A 338 7.99 -10.98 -19.72
C ASP A 338 7.97 -10.78 -21.26
N HIS A 339 6.95 -11.30 -21.95
CA HIS A 339 6.74 -11.18 -23.39
C HIS A 339 5.63 -10.16 -23.76
N GLY A 340 5.08 -9.44 -22.78
CA GLY A 340 4.09 -8.38 -22.96
C GLY A 340 2.65 -8.77 -22.58
N GLU A 341 1.82 -7.75 -22.37
CA GLU A 341 0.44 -7.89 -21.90
C GLU A 341 -0.45 -8.69 -22.85
N GLU A 342 -0.20 -8.61 -24.17
CA GLU A 342 -0.92 -9.40 -25.19
C GLU A 342 -0.67 -10.90 -25.05
N ALA A 343 0.56 -11.31 -24.74
CA ALA A 343 0.90 -12.72 -24.54
C ALA A 343 0.19 -13.26 -23.29
N THR A 344 0.20 -12.49 -22.20
CA THR A 344 -0.53 -12.83 -20.97
C THR A 344 -2.04 -12.87 -21.20
N ALA A 345 -2.59 -11.94 -21.98
CA ALA A 345 -4.02 -11.87 -22.30
C ALA A 345 -4.52 -13.12 -23.04
N LYS A 346 -3.73 -13.68 -23.97
CA LYS A 346 -4.04 -14.97 -24.62
C LYS A 346 -4.15 -16.10 -23.61
N LEU A 347 -3.24 -16.13 -22.63
CA LEU A 347 -3.25 -17.14 -21.57
C LEU A 347 -4.47 -16.99 -20.65
N VAL A 348 -4.80 -15.75 -20.26
CA VAL A 348 -5.99 -15.44 -19.45
C VAL A 348 -7.29 -15.77 -20.20
N ALA A 349 -7.34 -15.51 -21.51
CA ALA A 349 -8.49 -15.89 -22.33
C ALA A 349 -8.71 -17.41 -22.35
N HIS A 350 -7.63 -18.18 -22.40
CA HIS A 350 -7.65 -19.65 -22.40
C HIS A 350 -8.00 -20.27 -21.04
N LEU A 351 -7.41 -19.79 -19.94
CA LEU A 351 -7.57 -20.36 -18.60
C LEU A 351 -8.80 -19.85 -17.84
N GLY A 352 -9.35 -18.70 -18.23
CA GLY A 352 -10.58 -18.15 -17.66
C GLY A 352 -10.46 -17.78 -16.18
N SER A 353 -11.46 -18.16 -15.37
CA SER A 353 -11.57 -17.75 -13.96
C SER A 353 -10.48 -18.30 -13.05
N GLN A 354 -9.75 -19.36 -13.46
CA GLN A 354 -8.60 -19.88 -12.69
C GLN A 354 -7.50 -18.82 -12.53
N CYS A 355 -7.43 -17.85 -13.45
CA CYS A 355 -6.50 -16.74 -13.39
C CYS A 355 -6.81 -15.75 -12.25
N ASP A 356 -8.06 -15.65 -11.79
CA ASP A 356 -8.45 -14.75 -10.72
C ASP A 356 -7.88 -15.20 -9.37
N THR A 357 -7.97 -16.50 -9.06
CA THR A 357 -7.37 -17.10 -7.86
C THR A 357 -5.84 -17.03 -7.90
N ALA A 358 -5.23 -17.26 -9.07
CA ALA A 358 -3.79 -17.08 -9.26
C ALA A 358 -3.35 -15.63 -9.02
N ARG A 359 -4.17 -14.64 -9.39
CA ARG A 359 -3.92 -13.23 -9.07
C ARG A 359 -3.99 -12.97 -7.56
N GLU A 360 -4.92 -13.59 -6.84
CA GLU A 360 -5.00 -13.49 -5.38
C GLU A 360 -3.71 -14.02 -4.71
N LEU A 361 -3.16 -15.13 -5.22
CA LEU A 361 -1.88 -15.67 -4.77
C LEU A 361 -0.70 -14.68 -4.91
N ALA A 362 -0.72 -13.82 -5.93
CA ALA A 362 0.33 -12.80 -6.14
C ALA A 362 0.43 -11.81 -4.96
N TYR A 363 -0.69 -11.44 -4.32
CA TYR A 363 -0.69 -10.56 -3.15
C TYR A 363 0.01 -11.21 -1.94
N ARG A 364 -0.26 -12.50 -1.72
CA ARG A 364 0.38 -13.27 -0.64
C ARG A 364 1.88 -13.37 -0.87
N LEU A 365 2.28 -13.75 -2.08
CA LEU A 365 3.69 -13.90 -2.46
C LEU A 365 4.46 -12.58 -2.40
N TYR A 366 3.85 -11.47 -2.83
CA TYR A 366 4.45 -10.14 -2.67
C TYR A 366 4.81 -9.85 -1.20
N THR A 367 3.87 -10.12 -0.29
CA THR A 367 4.06 -9.83 1.14
C THR A 367 5.12 -10.75 1.76
N LEU A 368 5.20 -12.01 1.32
CA LEU A 368 6.28 -12.92 1.72
C LEU A 368 7.65 -12.44 1.21
N CYS A 369 7.71 -11.98 -0.03
CA CYS A 369 8.94 -11.42 -0.61
C CYS A 369 9.43 -10.18 0.12
N GLU A 370 8.54 -9.24 0.46
CA GLU A 370 8.91 -8.04 1.24
C GLU A 370 9.47 -8.43 2.62
N ARG A 371 8.85 -9.39 3.32
CA ARG A 371 9.36 -9.90 4.61
C ARG A 371 10.75 -10.52 4.49
N LYS A 372 10.99 -11.30 3.43
CA LYS A 372 12.26 -12.00 3.18
C LYS A 372 13.27 -11.18 2.37
N LYS A 373 12.97 -9.91 2.08
CA LYS A 373 13.80 -8.98 1.28
C LYS A 373 14.14 -9.49 -0.12
N ARG A 374 13.18 -10.13 -0.79
CA ARG A 374 13.30 -10.68 -2.16
C ARG A 374 12.69 -9.74 -3.19
N ALA A 375 13.43 -8.67 -3.51
CA ALA A 375 12.91 -7.55 -4.30
C ALA A 375 12.56 -7.93 -5.75
N ALA A 376 13.34 -8.81 -6.39
CA ALA A 376 13.11 -9.20 -7.79
C ALA A 376 11.79 -9.95 -7.95
N GLU A 377 11.52 -10.91 -7.07
CA GLU A 377 10.28 -11.67 -7.06
C GLU A 377 9.08 -10.78 -6.67
N ALA A 378 9.24 -9.90 -5.68
CA ALA A 378 8.21 -8.92 -5.32
C ALA A 378 7.79 -8.05 -6.52
N LEU A 379 8.76 -7.58 -7.31
CA LEU A 379 8.50 -6.77 -8.49
C LEU A 379 7.66 -7.52 -9.53
N ALA A 380 7.95 -8.80 -9.76
CA ALA A 380 7.19 -9.62 -10.70
C ALA A 380 5.72 -9.77 -10.29
N TYR A 381 5.46 -10.10 -9.02
CA TYR A 381 4.09 -10.21 -8.50
C TYR A 381 3.34 -8.89 -8.55
N ASN A 382 4.01 -7.78 -8.22
CA ASN A 382 3.42 -6.45 -8.30
C ASN A 382 3.07 -6.06 -9.73
N SER A 383 3.97 -6.31 -10.69
CA SER A 383 3.80 -5.97 -12.10
C SER A 383 2.63 -6.71 -12.74
N LEU A 384 2.43 -7.99 -12.39
CA LEU A 384 1.29 -8.76 -12.88
C LEU A 384 -0.05 -8.16 -12.45
N VAL A 385 -0.21 -7.88 -11.16
CA VAL A 385 -1.46 -7.28 -10.66
C VAL A 385 -1.66 -5.88 -11.24
N GLN A 386 -0.59 -5.10 -11.38
CA GLN A 386 -0.66 -3.75 -11.95
C GLN A 386 -1.15 -3.76 -13.40
N SER A 387 -0.72 -4.74 -14.20
CA SER A 387 -1.06 -4.88 -15.63
C SER A 387 -2.41 -5.59 -15.85
N TRP A 388 -2.99 -6.19 -14.79
CA TRP A 388 -4.20 -7.00 -14.86
C TRP A 388 -5.40 -6.36 -15.57
N PRO A 389 -5.75 -5.07 -15.35
CA PRO A 389 -6.90 -4.47 -16.00
C PRO A 389 -6.76 -4.42 -17.52
N GLU A 390 -5.55 -4.16 -18.01
CA GLU A 390 -5.25 -4.13 -19.44
C GLU A 390 -5.21 -5.55 -20.03
N ILE A 391 -4.61 -6.51 -19.31
CA ILE A 391 -4.64 -7.93 -19.66
C ILE A 391 -6.08 -8.43 -19.82
N LEU A 392 -6.98 -8.10 -18.89
CA LEU A 392 -8.40 -8.46 -18.97
C LEU A 392 -9.10 -7.80 -20.17
N ARG A 393 -8.81 -6.52 -20.43
CA ARG A 393 -9.36 -5.80 -21.60
C ARG A 393 -8.95 -6.47 -22.91
N LEU A 394 -7.67 -6.82 -23.05
CA LEU A 394 -7.12 -7.52 -24.22
C LEU A 394 -7.71 -8.94 -24.34
N ALA A 395 -7.81 -9.68 -23.24
CA ALA A 395 -8.38 -11.03 -23.23
C ALA A 395 -9.86 -11.05 -23.65
N GLN A 396 -10.63 -10.02 -23.26
CA GLN A 396 -12.02 -9.87 -23.69
C GLN A 396 -12.14 -9.56 -25.19
N ASN A 397 -11.22 -8.80 -25.76
CA ASN A 397 -11.21 -8.53 -27.20
C ASN A 397 -10.92 -9.79 -28.01
N LEU A 398 -9.96 -10.62 -27.56
CA LEU A 398 -9.66 -11.91 -28.19
C LEU A 398 -10.88 -12.83 -28.22
N LYS A 399 -11.65 -12.90 -27.13
CA LYS A 399 -12.91 -13.68 -27.07
C LYS A 399 -14.00 -13.16 -28.01
N ARG A 400 -13.96 -11.88 -28.40
CA ARG A 400 -14.94 -11.29 -29.34
C ARG A 400 -14.57 -11.52 -30.81
N GLU A 401 -13.29 -11.71 -31.11
CA GLU A 401 -12.80 -12.00 -32.46
C GLU A 401 -12.97 -13.48 -32.86
N ASP A 402 -13.27 -14.36 -31.89
CA ASP A 402 -13.71 -15.76 -32.10
C ASP A 402 -15.25 -15.94 -31.92
N PRO A 403 -16.15 -15.30 -32.70
CA PRO A 403 -17.53 -15.74 -32.72
C PRO A 403 -17.59 -17.06 -33.49
N VAL A 404 -18.01 -18.12 -32.78
CA VAL A 404 -18.40 -19.41 -33.36
C VAL A 404 -19.26 -19.16 -34.60
N GLN A 405 -18.68 -19.44 -35.76
CA GLN A 405 -19.41 -19.55 -37.01
C GLN A 405 -20.30 -20.78 -36.86
N LEU A 406 -21.52 -20.57 -36.34
CA LEU A 406 -22.59 -21.56 -36.41
C LEU A 406 -22.88 -21.75 -37.90
N GLU A 407 -22.25 -22.76 -38.48
CA GLU A 407 -22.68 -23.31 -39.76
C GLU A 407 -24.11 -23.83 -39.56
N LEU A 408 -25.07 -23.02 -39.99
CA LEU A 408 -26.44 -23.45 -40.26
C LEU A 408 -26.36 -24.49 -41.38
N THR A 409 -26.48 -25.77 -41.01
CA THR A 409 -26.78 -26.87 -41.92
C THR A 409 -28.27 -27.15 -41.96
#